data_AF-A0A2V4XQ19-F1
#
_entry.id   AF-A0A2V4XQ19-F1
#
_cell.length_a   1.000
_cell.length_b   1.000
_cell.length_c   1.000
_cell.angle_alpha   90.00
_cell.angle_beta   90.00
_cell.angle_gamma   90.00
#
_symmetry.space_group_name_H-M   'P 1'
#
loop_
_entity.id
_entity.type
_entity.pdbx_description
1 polymer ?
#
loop_
_entity_poly.entity_id
_entity_poly.type
_entity_poly.pdbx_seq_one_letter_code
_entity_poly.pdbx_strand_id
1 'polypeptide(L)'
;MYWHSFDLVVTRFSGEEAPPMSKDARLSDKDAYSHECISFGFWPGDENVPEPAFYSYTYPSPEGIDKETIKPASAEWIESNGSPMALLKYKDLLKSEQPREDLLDFLESTYQAGAKKANWDIEKFRVPDLEEL
;
A
#
# COMPACT_ATOMS: atom_id res chain seq x y z
N MET A 1 0.20 8.94 10.37
CA MET A 1 0.39 8.76 11.83
C MET A 1 -0.84 8.05 12.38
N TYR A 2 -0.82 6.72 12.40
CA TYR A 2 -1.79 5.95 13.18
C TYR A 2 -1.40 5.98 14.67
N TRP A 3 -2.40 6.05 15.54
CA TRP A 3 -2.22 6.39 16.95
C TRP A 3 -1.73 5.21 17.80
N HIS A 4 -1.86 3.98 17.29
CA HIS A 4 -1.49 2.75 18.01
C HIS A 4 -0.07 2.23 17.71
N SER A 5 0.57 2.67 16.63
CA SER A 5 1.84 2.09 16.14
C SER A 5 2.86 3.12 15.60
N PHE A 6 2.57 4.42 15.66
CA PHE A 6 3.43 5.49 15.11
C PHE A 6 3.69 5.35 13.60
N ASP A 7 2.77 4.76 12.86
CA ASP A 7 2.96 4.53 11.42
C ASP A 7 2.98 5.84 10.63
N LEU A 8 3.99 5.99 9.78
CA LEU A 8 3.99 7.01 8.73
C LEU A 8 3.20 6.46 7.56
N VAL A 9 2.19 7.20 7.10
CA VAL A 9 1.24 6.72 6.10
C VAL A 9 0.90 7.84 5.14
N VAL A 10 0.85 7.48 3.85
CA VAL A 10 0.26 8.29 2.78
C VAL A 10 -0.80 7.45 2.09
N THR A 11 -1.94 8.06 1.80
CA THR A 11 -3.07 7.36 1.18
C THR A 11 -3.57 8.17 0.00
N ARG A 12 -3.77 7.50 -1.12
CA ARG A 12 -4.42 8.06 -2.32
C ARG A 12 -5.84 7.53 -2.38
N PHE A 13 -6.77 8.36 -2.83
CA PHE A 13 -8.17 8.02 -3.03
C PHE A 13 -8.54 8.22 -4.50
N SER A 14 -9.34 7.31 -5.08
CA SER A 14 -9.88 7.50 -6.44
C SER A 14 -10.94 8.60 -6.48
N GLY A 15 -11.61 8.81 -5.35
CA GLY A 15 -12.81 9.63 -5.23
C GLY A 15 -14.12 8.85 -5.39
N GLU A 16 -14.05 7.56 -5.74
CA GLU A 16 -15.21 6.67 -5.81
C GLU A 16 -15.52 6.06 -4.43
N GLU A 17 -16.81 5.86 -4.13
CA GLU A 17 -17.24 5.19 -2.91
C GLU A 17 -16.86 3.70 -2.95
N ALA A 18 -16.35 3.18 -1.84
CA ALA A 18 -16.11 1.75 -1.72
C ALA A 18 -17.43 1.00 -1.49
N PRO A 19 -17.51 -0.30 -1.82
CA PRO A 19 -18.65 -1.13 -1.49
C PRO A 19 -18.95 -1.09 0.02
N PRO A 20 -20.24 -1.11 0.42
CA PRO A 20 -20.61 -1.08 1.82
C PRO A 20 -20.05 -2.31 2.55
N MET A 21 -19.36 -2.08 3.66
CA MET A 21 -18.88 -3.16 4.52
C MET A 21 -20.03 -3.93 5.17
N SER A 22 -19.74 -5.16 5.59
CA SER A 22 -20.67 -5.98 6.39
C SER A 22 -21.25 -5.20 7.58
N LYS A 23 -22.50 -5.50 7.92
CA LYS A 23 -23.17 -4.93 9.11
C LYS A 23 -22.38 -5.21 10.39
N ASP A 24 -21.65 -6.32 10.44
CA ASP A 24 -20.86 -6.74 11.60
C ASP A 24 -19.46 -6.10 11.65
N ALA A 25 -19.04 -5.37 10.60
CA ALA A 25 -17.77 -4.65 10.63
C ALA A 25 -17.78 -3.52 11.69
N ARG A 26 -16.60 -3.25 12.27
CA ARG A 26 -16.44 -2.19 13.28
C ARG A 26 -16.85 -0.85 12.69
N LEU A 27 -17.49 0.00 13.49
CA LEU A 27 -17.93 1.32 13.02
C LEU A 27 -16.75 2.17 12.52
N SER A 28 -15.58 2.05 13.17
CA SER A 28 -14.36 2.73 12.75
C SER A 28 -13.88 2.29 11.37
N ASP A 29 -14.02 1.01 11.02
CA ASP A 29 -13.59 0.50 9.71
C ASP A 29 -14.51 1.04 8.61
N LYS A 30 -15.83 1.08 8.88
CA LYS A 30 -16.82 1.65 7.96
C LYS A 30 -16.56 3.12 7.66
N ASP A 31 -16.12 3.88 8.66
CA ASP A 31 -15.79 5.30 8.51
C ASP A 31 -14.46 5.49 7.77
N ALA A 32 -13.42 4.76 8.19
CA ALA A 32 -12.07 4.86 7.63
C ALA A 32 -11.97 4.42 6.16
N TYR A 33 -12.81 3.48 5.74
CA TYR A 33 -12.76 2.85 4.41
C TYR A 33 -14.06 3.08 3.64
N SER A 34 -14.54 4.34 3.64
CA SER A 34 -15.73 4.77 2.90
C SER A 34 -15.50 4.92 1.39
N HIS A 35 -14.26 5.15 0.97
CA HIS A 35 -13.87 5.34 -0.43
C HIS A 35 -12.76 4.37 -0.81
N GLU A 36 -12.63 4.09 -2.10
CA GLU A 36 -11.52 3.30 -2.59
C GLU A 36 -10.20 4.03 -2.33
N CYS A 37 -9.20 3.29 -1.86
CA CYS A 37 -7.91 3.85 -1.53
C CYS A 37 -6.75 2.90 -1.86
N ILE A 38 -5.59 3.51 -2.10
CA ILE A 38 -4.30 2.81 -2.09
C ILE A 38 -3.49 3.48 -1.01
N SER A 39 -3.12 2.72 0.02
CA SER A 39 -2.41 3.23 1.18
C SER A 39 -1.00 2.65 1.22
N PHE A 40 -0.06 3.47 1.64
CA PHE A 40 1.35 3.13 1.78
C PHE A 40 1.79 3.56 3.16
N GLY A 41 2.64 2.78 3.79
CA GLY A 41 3.20 3.20 5.05
C GLY A 41 4.46 2.50 5.46
N PHE A 42 4.94 2.91 6.62
CA PHE A 42 6.00 2.26 7.36
C PHE A 42 5.48 1.98 8.77
N TRP A 43 5.69 0.76 9.25
CA TRP A 43 5.51 0.43 10.66
C TRP A 43 6.80 -0.15 11.25
N PRO A 44 7.05 0.01 12.57
CA PRO A 44 8.26 -0.47 13.23
C PRO A 44 8.26 -1.98 13.55
N GLY A 45 7.08 -2.59 13.63
CA GLY A 45 6.86 -4.03 13.78
C GLY A 45 5.63 -4.29 14.66
N ASP A 46 5.07 -5.48 14.56
CA ASP A 46 4.02 -5.98 15.45
C ASP A 46 4.15 -7.49 15.70
N GLU A 47 3.16 -8.12 16.34
CA GLU A 47 3.20 -9.56 16.65
C GLU A 47 3.18 -10.46 15.40
N ASN A 48 2.62 -9.98 14.29
CA ASN A 48 2.51 -10.74 13.03
C ASN A 48 3.73 -10.50 12.12
N VAL A 49 4.19 -9.26 12.02
CA VAL A 49 5.39 -8.85 11.29
C VAL A 49 6.33 -8.15 12.27
N PRO A 50 7.21 -8.91 12.96
CA PRO A 50 8.01 -8.40 14.08
C PRO A 50 9.17 -7.50 13.68
N GLU A 51 9.37 -7.28 12.38
CA GLU A 51 10.43 -6.43 11.86
C GLU A 51 9.86 -5.18 11.17
N PRO A 52 10.60 -4.06 11.17
CA PRO A 52 10.17 -2.85 10.48
C PRO A 52 10.02 -3.08 8.98
N ALA A 53 8.94 -2.57 8.40
CA ALA A 53 8.65 -2.77 6.99
C ALA A 53 7.88 -1.59 6.40
N PHE A 54 8.13 -1.35 5.12
CA PHE A 54 7.21 -0.59 4.28
C PHE A 54 6.13 -1.51 3.76
N TYR A 55 4.93 -0.98 3.61
CA TYR A 55 3.79 -1.73 3.12
C TYR A 55 2.97 -0.91 2.12
N SER A 56 2.22 -1.61 1.28
CA SER A 56 1.15 -1.03 0.48
C SER A 56 -0.02 -1.99 0.38
N TYR A 57 -1.24 -1.47 0.44
CA TYR A 57 -2.45 -2.23 0.14
C TYR A 57 -3.42 -1.39 -0.69
N THR A 58 -4.26 -2.08 -1.45
CA THR A 58 -5.37 -1.48 -2.20
C THR A 58 -6.67 -1.93 -1.56
N TYR A 59 -7.58 -0.98 -1.32
CA TYR A 59 -8.92 -1.23 -0.82
C TYR A 59 -9.97 -0.63 -1.76
N PRO A 60 -11.00 -1.39 -2.16
CA PRO A 60 -11.14 -2.84 -1.98
C PRO A 60 -10.01 -3.61 -2.65
N SER A 61 -9.63 -4.77 -2.09
CA SER A 61 -8.54 -5.57 -2.65
C SER A 61 -8.95 -6.14 -4.02
N PRO A 62 -8.28 -5.77 -5.13
CA PRO A 62 -8.63 -6.26 -6.45
C PRO A 62 -8.24 -7.73 -6.63
N GLU A 63 -9.06 -8.49 -7.35
CA GLU A 63 -8.78 -9.91 -7.59
C GLU A 63 -7.44 -10.11 -8.33
N GLY A 64 -6.55 -10.90 -7.74
CA GLY A 64 -5.26 -11.25 -8.32
C GLY A 64 -4.22 -10.13 -8.29
N ILE A 65 -4.37 -9.12 -7.43
CA ILE A 65 -3.33 -8.09 -7.23
C ILE A 65 -2.00 -8.69 -6.77
N ASP A 66 -2.05 -9.77 -5.98
CA ASP A 66 -0.90 -10.56 -5.50
C ASP A 66 -0.12 -11.28 -6.60
N LYS A 67 -0.63 -11.29 -7.83
CA LYS A 67 0.03 -11.84 -9.02
C LYS A 67 0.75 -10.76 -9.84
N GLU A 68 0.51 -9.48 -9.55
CA GLU A 68 1.25 -8.39 -10.21
C GLU A 68 2.69 -8.36 -9.71
N THR A 69 3.61 -8.09 -10.63
CA THR A 69 5.02 -7.93 -10.29
C THR A 69 5.22 -6.60 -9.59
N ILE A 70 5.79 -6.65 -8.38
CA ILE A 70 6.20 -5.47 -7.62
C ILE A 70 7.71 -5.41 -7.52
N LYS A 71 8.22 -4.22 -7.25
CA LYS A 71 9.65 -3.94 -7.09
C LYS A 71 9.93 -3.45 -5.66
N PRO A 72 11.20 -3.47 -5.21
CA PRO A 72 12.32 -4.21 -5.80
C PRO A 72 12.07 -5.73 -5.73
N ALA A 73 12.95 -6.55 -6.28
CA ALA A 73 12.80 -8.01 -6.26
C ALA A 73 12.78 -8.63 -4.83
N SER A 74 13.19 -7.86 -3.82
CA SER A 74 13.08 -8.22 -2.40
C SER A 74 11.72 -7.91 -1.77
N ALA A 75 10.83 -7.18 -2.47
CA ALA A 75 9.46 -6.98 -2.05
C ALA A 75 8.60 -8.23 -2.33
N GLU A 76 7.59 -8.45 -1.51
CA GLU A 76 6.71 -9.61 -1.61
C GLU A 76 5.25 -9.25 -1.30
N TRP A 77 4.31 -10.04 -1.81
CA TRP A 77 2.91 -10.02 -1.37
C TRP A 77 2.74 -10.99 -0.22
N ILE A 78 2.12 -10.51 0.87
CA ILE A 78 1.73 -11.33 2.01
C ILE A 78 0.21 -11.29 2.18
N GLU A 79 -0.35 -12.36 2.75
CA GLU A 79 -1.74 -12.36 3.19
C GLU A 79 -1.84 -11.63 4.54
N SER A 80 -2.65 -10.58 4.62
CA SER A 80 -2.86 -9.81 5.85
C SER A 80 -4.34 -9.52 6.06
N ASN A 81 -4.90 -10.08 7.14
CA ASN A 81 -6.30 -9.92 7.53
C ASN A 81 -7.32 -10.24 6.41
N GLY A 82 -7.04 -11.23 5.56
CA GLY A 82 -7.94 -11.62 4.48
C GLY A 82 -7.74 -10.84 3.18
N SER A 83 -6.64 -10.09 3.03
CA SER A 83 -6.33 -9.35 1.81
C SER A 83 -4.82 -9.32 1.54
N PRO A 84 -4.41 -9.38 0.26
CA PRO A 84 -3.02 -9.15 -0.13
C PRO A 84 -2.49 -7.77 0.27
N MET A 85 -1.29 -7.76 0.83
CA MET A 85 -0.54 -6.56 1.16
C MET A 85 0.90 -6.72 0.66
N ALA A 86 1.39 -5.73 -0.08
CA ALA A 86 2.78 -5.68 -0.50
C ALA A 86 3.63 -5.28 0.70
N LEU A 87 4.79 -5.91 0.86
CA LEU A 87 5.72 -5.70 1.95
C LEU A 87 7.14 -5.56 1.42
N LEU A 88 7.86 -4.55 1.91
CA LEU A 88 9.30 -4.38 1.72
C LEU A 88 9.95 -4.22 3.10
N LYS A 89 10.67 -5.24 3.54
CA LYS A 89 11.33 -5.24 4.85
C LYS A 89 12.45 -4.21 4.88
N TYR A 90 12.50 -3.43 5.95
CA TYR A 90 13.51 -2.38 6.12
C TYR A 90 14.95 -2.92 6.08
N LYS A 91 15.17 -4.13 6.63
CA LYS A 91 16.50 -4.78 6.60
C LYS A 91 17.01 -5.08 5.19
N ASP A 92 16.12 -5.29 4.23
CA ASP A 92 16.49 -5.62 2.86
C ASP A 92 16.79 -4.33 2.10
N LEU A 93 16.06 -3.25 2.40
CA LEU A 93 16.40 -1.91 1.95
C LEU A 93 17.77 -1.45 2.45
N LEU A 94 18.12 -1.73 3.72
CA LEU A 94 19.44 -1.41 4.29
C LEU A 94 20.61 -2.11 3.59
N LYS A 95 20.35 -3.21 2.87
CA LYS A 95 21.36 -3.95 2.09
C LYS A 95 21.40 -3.53 0.63
N SER A 96 20.46 -2.69 0.19
CA SER A 96 20.40 -2.20 -1.18
C SER A 96 21.56 -1.24 -1.46
N GLU A 97 22.08 -1.30 -2.68
CA GLU A 97 23.04 -0.31 -3.20
C GLU A 97 22.35 1.03 -3.49
N GLN A 98 21.04 1.04 -3.73
CA GLN A 98 20.24 2.21 -4.11
C GLN A 98 18.94 2.29 -3.28
N PRO A 99 19.01 2.41 -1.94
CA PRO A 99 17.84 2.28 -1.07
C PRO A 99 16.75 3.33 -1.32
N ARG A 100 17.12 4.53 -1.79
CA ARG A 100 16.13 5.55 -2.17
C ARG A 100 15.35 5.13 -3.41
N GLU A 101 16.05 4.65 -4.43
CA GLU A 101 15.43 4.23 -5.70
C GLU A 101 14.53 3.02 -5.46
N ASP A 102 15.02 2.00 -4.74
CA ASP A 102 14.24 0.81 -4.40
C ASP A 102 12.95 1.13 -3.64
N LEU A 103 12.99 2.07 -2.69
CA LEU A 103 11.79 2.49 -1.96
C LEU A 103 10.81 3.21 -2.89
N LEU A 104 11.29 4.09 -3.78
CA LEU A 104 10.42 4.76 -4.74
C LEU A 104 9.82 3.77 -5.75
N ASP A 105 10.61 2.81 -6.22
CA ASP A 105 10.17 1.72 -7.10
C ASP A 105 9.11 0.84 -6.40
N PHE A 106 9.23 0.60 -5.09
CA PHE A 106 8.21 -0.08 -4.31
C PHE A 106 6.89 0.70 -4.26
N LEU A 107 6.94 1.99 -3.93
CA LEU A 107 5.75 2.83 -3.88
C LEU A 107 5.07 2.93 -5.26
N GLU A 108 5.85 3.13 -6.32
CA GLU A 108 5.33 3.25 -7.68
C GLU A 108 4.78 1.92 -8.20
N SER A 109 5.53 0.82 -8.09
CA SER A 109 5.08 -0.49 -8.61
C SER A 109 3.83 -1.01 -7.89
N THR A 110 3.72 -0.79 -6.58
CA THR A 110 2.52 -1.17 -5.82
C THR A 110 1.32 -0.26 -6.12
N TYR A 111 1.55 1.04 -6.33
CA TYR A 111 0.52 1.95 -6.85
C TYR A 111 0.00 1.48 -8.22
N GLN A 112 0.91 1.21 -9.16
CA GLN A 112 0.57 0.78 -10.52
C GLN A 112 -0.20 -0.54 -10.51
N ALA A 113 0.24 -1.52 -9.70
CA ALA A 113 -0.47 -2.78 -9.51
C ALA A 113 -1.92 -2.56 -9.01
N GLY A 114 -2.08 -1.78 -7.94
CA GLY A 114 -3.38 -1.45 -7.36
C GLY A 114 -4.28 -0.69 -8.33
N ALA A 115 -3.80 0.43 -8.86
CA ALA A 115 -4.56 1.32 -9.74
C ALA A 115 -4.99 0.61 -11.03
N LYS A 116 -4.10 -0.15 -11.67
CA LYS A 116 -4.42 -0.93 -12.88
C LYS A 116 -5.50 -1.98 -12.59
N LYS A 117 -5.37 -2.72 -11.47
CA LYS A 117 -6.30 -3.80 -11.13
C LYS A 117 -7.65 -3.29 -10.61
N ALA A 118 -7.67 -2.13 -9.95
CA ALA A 118 -8.86 -1.41 -9.53
C ALA A 118 -9.45 -0.52 -10.64
N ASN A 119 -8.85 -0.50 -11.84
CA ASN A 119 -9.31 0.29 -12.99
C ASN A 119 -9.39 1.80 -12.71
N TRP A 120 -8.42 2.34 -11.96
CA TRP A 120 -8.28 3.78 -11.74
C TRP A 120 -7.69 4.46 -12.99
N ASP A 121 -8.06 5.73 -13.20
CA ASP A 121 -7.48 6.58 -14.24
C ASP A 121 -6.08 7.08 -13.82
N ILE A 122 -5.06 6.28 -14.10
CA ILE A 122 -3.66 6.56 -13.69
C ILE A 122 -3.16 7.90 -14.26
N GLU A 123 -3.52 8.23 -15.51
CA GLU A 123 -3.07 9.48 -16.13
C GLU A 123 -3.66 10.72 -15.46
N LYS A 124 -4.95 10.66 -15.08
CA LYS A 124 -5.58 11.73 -14.28
C LYS A 124 -4.86 11.97 -12.94
N PHE A 125 -4.21 10.94 -12.41
CA PHE A 125 -3.51 10.96 -11.12
C PHE A 125 -2.00 11.20 -11.24
N ARG A 126 -1.49 11.41 -12.46
CA ARG A 126 -0.07 11.69 -12.66
C ARG A 126 0.29 13.06 -12.08
N VAL A 127 1.38 13.08 -11.33
CA VAL A 127 2.00 14.31 -10.80
C VAL A 127 3.30 14.58 -11.57
N PRO A 128 3.84 15.82 -11.54
CA PRO A 128 5.16 16.10 -12.09
C PRO A 128 6.24 15.17 -11.51
N ASP A 129 7.31 14.97 -12.27
CA ASP A 129 8.44 14.16 -11.83
C ASP A 129 9.09 14.82 -10.59
N LEU A 130 9.70 14.01 -9.72
CA LEU A 130 10.20 14.48 -8.42
C LEU A 130 11.29 15.55 -8.57
N GLU A 131 12.07 15.51 -9.66
CA GLU A 131 13.07 16.50 -10.01
C GLU A 131 12.48 17.85 -10.45
N GLU A 132 11.18 17.88 -10.77
CA GLU A 132 10.43 19.07 -11.22
C GLU A 132 9.53 19.67 -10.12
N LEU A 133 9.48 19.05 -8.93
CA LEU A 133 8.77 19.55 -7.74
C LEU A 133 9.62 20.57 -6.95
#